data_AF-A0A8E2JAB8-F1
#
_entry.id   AF-A0A8E2JAB8-F1
#
_cell.length_a   1.000
_cell.length_b   1.000
_cell.length_c   1.000
_cell.angle_alpha   90.00
_cell.angle_beta   90.00
_cell.angle_gamma   90.00
#
_symmetry.space_group_name_H-M   'P 1'
#
loop_
_entity.id
_entity.type
_entity.pdbx_description
1 polymer ?
#
loop_
_entity_poly.entity_id
_entity_poly.type
_entity_poly.pdbx_seq_one_letter_code
_entity_poly.pdbx_strand_id
1 'polypeptide(L)'
;MSSKSTIFTNWPMKPAHEGTAHAIEIAKAKGAKVDERRIKKLVHLDNDQSIDIVFDDGSQTRIGFLAHKLYAELVALNVAKDLGVEIIPDGKGSFISKRNEPLCEKKVKGVFTAGDAVGTMKHFTVAMS
;
A
#
# COMPACT_ATOMS: atom_id res chain seq x y z
N MET A 1 0.96 14.38 -26.14
CA MET A 1 0.44 14.80 -24.82
C MET A 1 1.45 14.40 -23.76
N SER A 2 1.93 15.33 -22.94
CA SER A 2 2.91 15.02 -21.87
C SER A 2 2.18 14.34 -20.72
N SER A 3 2.37 13.02 -20.58
CA SER A 3 1.78 12.19 -19.51
C SER A 3 2.46 12.52 -18.18
N LYS A 4 2.02 13.59 -17.52
CA LYS A 4 2.59 14.02 -16.23
C LYS A 4 1.92 13.26 -15.09
N SER A 5 2.67 12.45 -14.36
CA SER A 5 2.24 11.89 -13.08
C SER A 5 2.22 12.98 -12.00
N THR A 6 1.25 12.90 -11.09
CA THR A 6 1.13 13.80 -9.94
C THR A 6 1.17 12.98 -8.66
N ILE A 7 2.05 13.36 -7.74
CA ILE A 7 2.15 12.78 -6.40
C ILE A 7 1.34 13.68 -5.46
N PHE A 8 0.28 13.12 -4.88
CA PHE A 8 -0.51 13.79 -3.86
C PHE A 8 0.02 13.39 -2.49
N THR A 9 0.54 14.33 -1.71
CA THR A 9 1.04 14.04 -0.35
C THR A 9 -0.04 14.18 0.72
N ASN A 10 -1.18 14.80 0.37
CA ASN A 10 -2.30 15.06 1.26
C ASN A 10 -1.82 15.70 2.57
N TRP A 11 -1.43 16.99 2.51
CA TRP A 11 -0.68 17.81 3.48
C TRP A 11 0.76 18.12 3.03
N PRO A 12 1.32 19.29 3.41
CA PRO A 12 2.75 19.56 3.28
C PRO A 12 3.56 18.47 3.96
N MET A 13 4.55 17.95 3.25
CA MET A 13 5.29 16.82 3.76
C MET A 13 6.14 17.26 4.97
N LYS A 14 5.86 16.68 6.14
CA LYS A 14 6.81 16.77 7.26
C LYS A 14 8.02 15.89 6.90
N PRO A 15 9.27 16.33 7.15
CA PRO A 15 10.44 15.49 6.97
C PRO A 15 10.46 14.40 8.07
N ALA A 16 9.58 13.41 7.95
CA ALA A 16 9.47 12.30 8.89
C ALA A 16 10.39 11.14 8.50
N HIS A 17 10.75 11.02 7.22
CA HIS A 17 11.63 9.99 6.70
C HIS A 17 12.52 10.55 5.57
N GLU A 18 13.84 10.55 5.77
CA GLU A 18 14.83 11.02 4.78
C GLU A 18 14.65 10.34 3.42
N GLY A 19 14.31 9.04 3.41
CA GLY A 19 14.07 8.28 2.20
C GLY A 19 12.88 8.78 1.36
N THR A 20 11.82 9.27 2.00
CA THR A 20 10.64 9.79 1.30
C THR A 20 10.94 11.13 0.64
N ALA A 21 11.64 12.02 1.35
CA ALA A 21 12.02 13.33 0.81
C ALA A 21 12.92 13.17 -0.41
N HIS A 22 13.93 12.30 -0.32
CA HIS A 22 14.83 12.01 -1.44
C HIS A 22 14.08 11.42 -2.65
N ALA A 23 13.15 10.49 -2.42
CA ALA A 23 12.35 9.89 -3.50
C ALA A 23 11.47 10.91 -4.23
N ILE A 24 10.89 11.88 -3.49
CA ILE A 24 10.10 12.97 -4.08
C ILE A 24 10.98 13.89 -4.91
N GLU A 25 12.17 14.26 -4.44
CA GLU A 25 13.11 15.08 -5.21
C GLU A 25 13.52 14.39 -6.52
N ILE A 26 13.79 13.08 -6.48
CA ILE A 26 14.02 12.29 -7.70
C ILE A 26 12.80 12.34 -8.63
N ALA A 27 11.58 12.18 -8.10
CA ALA A 27 10.36 12.21 -8.92
C ALA A 27 10.13 13.58 -9.58
N LYS A 28 10.35 14.68 -8.84
CA LYS A 28 10.30 16.05 -9.37
C LYS A 28 11.33 16.24 -10.48
N ALA A 29 12.57 15.79 -10.27
CA ALA A 29 13.62 15.84 -11.29
C ALA A 29 13.27 15.06 -12.56
N LYS A 30 12.44 14.02 -12.45
CA LYS A 30 11.89 13.25 -13.58
C LYS A 30 10.60 13.83 -14.17
N GLY A 31 10.16 15.00 -13.71
CA GLY A 31 9.02 15.73 -14.25
C GLY A 31 7.66 15.41 -13.61
N ALA A 32 7.64 14.69 -12.48
CA ALA A 32 6.41 14.52 -11.70
C ALA A 32 6.00 15.84 -11.03
N LYS A 33 4.70 16.09 -10.97
CA LYS A 33 4.15 17.17 -10.14
C LYS A 33 3.98 16.67 -8.71
N VAL A 34 4.12 17.58 -7.74
CA VAL A 34 3.81 17.31 -6.34
C VAL A 34 2.71 18.25 -5.91
N ASP A 35 1.65 17.71 -5.34
CA ASP A 35 0.49 18.45 -4.85
C ASP A 35 0.31 18.16 -3.37
N GLU A 36 0.51 19.19 -2.56
CA GLU A 36 0.53 19.11 -1.11
C GLU A 36 -0.80 19.50 -0.46
N ARG A 37 -1.79 19.89 -1.28
CA ARG A 37 -3.11 20.28 -0.80
C ARG A 37 -3.79 19.10 -0.09
N ARG A 38 -4.59 19.41 0.94
CA ARG A 38 -5.37 18.40 1.64
C ARG A 38 -6.51 17.90 0.78
N ILE A 39 -6.58 16.59 0.60
CA ILE A 39 -7.67 15.89 -0.05
C ILE A 39 -8.82 15.76 0.94
N LYS A 40 -9.97 16.33 0.57
CA LYS A 40 -11.22 16.28 1.34
C LYS A 40 -12.01 15.01 1.03
N LYS A 41 -12.14 14.67 -0.25
CA LYS A 41 -12.83 13.47 -0.72
C LYS A 41 -12.40 13.08 -2.14
N LEU A 42 -12.61 11.81 -2.45
CA LEU A 42 -12.48 11.25 -3.80
C LEU A 42 -13.89 10.98 -4.34
N VAL A 43 -14.17 11.40 -5.57
CA VAL A 43 -15.46 11.18 -6.24
C VAL A 43 -15.20 10.32 -7.47
N HIS A 44 -15.79 9.13 -7.50
CA HIS A 44 -15.78 8.27 -8.69
C HIS A 44 -16.81 8.76 -9.69
N LEU A 45 -16.46 8.78 -10.97
CA LEU A 45 -17.34 9.18 -12.06
C LEU A 45 -17.60 7.98 -12.96
N ASP A 46 -18.84 7.48 -12.92
CA ASP A 46 -19.26 6.21 -13.53
C ASP A 46 -19.02 6.12 -15.04
N ASN A 47 -18.89 7.25 -15.73
CA ASN A 47 -18.88 7.30 -17.20
C ASN A 47 -17.48 7.21 -17.81
N ASP A 48 -16.42 7.58 -17.07
CA ASP A 48 -15.10 7.88 -17.66
C ASP A 48 -13.92 7.16 -16.98
N GLN A 49 -14.18 6.23 -16.06
CA GLN A 49 -13.13 5.60 -15.23
C GLN A 49 -12.19 6.64 -14.59
N SER A 50 -12.71 7.83 -14.29
CA SER A 50 -11.94 8.95 -13.74
C SER A 50 -12.34 9.23 -12.31
N ILE A 51 -11.44 9.91 -11.60
CA ILE A 51 -11.60 10.26 -10.20
C ILE A 51 -11.44 11.78 -10.09
N ASP A 52 -12.44 12.44 -9.50
CA ASP A 52 -12.29 13.82 -9.06
C ASP A 52 -11.75 13.84 -7.64
N ILE A 53 -10.59 14.47 -7.46
CA ILE A 53 -10.01 14.79 -6.15
C ILE A 53 -10.53 16.16 -5.76
N VAL A 54 -11.31 16.22 -4.68
CA VAL A 54 -11.79 17.48 -4.10
C VAL A 54 -10.89 17.85 -2.92
N PHE A 55 -10.35 19.05 -2.93
CA PHE A 55 -9.48 19.57 -1.89
C PHE A 55 -10.26 20.36 -0.82
N ASP A 56 -9.64 20.59 0.33
CA ASP A 56 -10.25 21.36 1.43
C ASP A 56 -10.55 22.82 1.06
N ASP A 57 -9.77 23.40 0.16
CA ASP A 57 -9.97 24.76 -0.37
C ASP A 57 -11.14 24.88 -1.36
N GLY A 58 -11.83 23.77 -1.65
CA GLY A 58 -12.94 23.69 -2.60
C GLY A 58 -12.52 23.53 -4.06
N SER A 59 -11.21 23.60 -4.36
CA SER A 59 -10.71 23.28 -5.69
C SER A 59 -10.79 21.79 -5.97
N GLN A 60 -10.73 21.43 -7.26
CA GLN A 60 -10.80 20.04 -7.70
C GLN A 60 -9.85 19.76 -8.86
N THR A 61 -9.36 18.53 -8.92
CA THR A 61 -8.55 18.01 -10.04
C THR A 61 -9.10 16.66 -10.48
N ARG A 62 -9.24 16.47 -11.80
CA ARG A 62 -9.59 15.18 -12.40
C ARG A 62 -8.34 14.37 -12.75
N ILE A 63 -8.35 13.09 -12.40
CA ILE A 63 -7.29 12.13 -12.75
C ILE A 63 -7.89 10.86 -13.36
N GLY A 64 -7.11 10.17 -14.20
CA GLY A 64 -7.54 8.91 -14.81
C GLY A 64 -7.43 7.70 -13.86
N PHE A 65 -6.47 7.69 -12.94
CA PHE A 65 -6.39 6.66 -11.91
C PHE A 65 -5.56 7.16 -10.73
N LEU A 66 -5.78 6.56 -9.56
CA LEU A 66 -5.00 6.80 -8.35
C LEU A 66 -4.28 5.51 -7.95
N ALA A 67 -2.96 5.58 -7.78
CA ALA A 67 -2.17 4.47 -7.27
C ALA A 67 -1.87 4.69 -5.79
N HIS A 68 -2.37 3.80 -4.92
CA HIS A 68 -2.06 3.80 -3.50
C HIS A 68 -1.86 2.36 -3.01
N LYS A 69 -0.74 2.11 -2.33
CA LYS A 69 -0.46 0.82 -1.71
C LYS A 69 -0.83 0.88 -0.23
N LEU A 70 -1.98 0.30 0.10
CA LEU A 70 -2.48 0.18 1.48
C LEU A 70 -1.65 -0.84 2.26
N TYR A 71 -1.63 -0.66 3.58
CA TYR A 71 -1.21 -1.69 4.53
C TYR A 71 -2.28 -2.77 4.59
N ALA A 72 -1.85 -4.04 4.57
CA ALA A 72 -2.76 -5.18 4.55
C ALA A 72 -2.67 -5.92 5.88
N GLU A 73 -3.82 -6.31 6.43
CA GLU A 73 -3.91 -7.02 7.70
C GLU A 73 -4.28 -8.50 7.51
N LEU A 74 -3.88 -9.33 8.46
CA LEU A 74 -4.30 -10.73 8.51
C LEU A 74 -5.76 -10.79 8.99
N VAL A 75 -6.66 -11.21 8.10
CA VAL A 75 -8.12 -11.28 8.37
C VAL A 75 -8.45 -12.05 9.66
N ALA A 76 -7.79 -13.18 9.89
CA ALA A 76 -8.05 -14.07 11.02
C ALA A 76 -6.90 -14.06 12.04
N LEU A 77 -6.37 -12.87 12.38
CA LEU A 77 -5.22 -12.73 13.28
C LEU A 77 -5.41 -13.46 14.63
N ASN A 78 -6.62 -13.40 15.21
CA ASN A 78 -6.90 -14.04 16.50
C ASN A 78 -6.85 -15.57 16.38
N VAL A 79 -7.48 -16.15 15.37
CA VAL A 79 -7.43 -17.60 15.10
C VAL A 79 -5.99 -18.06 14.86
N ALA A 80 -5.20 -17.28 14.12
CA ALA A 80 -3.79 -17.59 13.89
C ALA A 80 -3.01 -17.61 15.20
N LYS A 81 -3.22 -16.63 16.09
CA LYS A 81 -2.58 -16.58 17.42
C LYS A 81 -3.01 -17.75 18.30
N ASP A 82 -4.30 -18.07 18.34
CA ASP A 82 -4.85 -19.17 19.14
C ASP A 82 -4.29 -20.53 18.68
N LEU A 83 -4.01 -20.68 17.38
CA LEU A 83 -3.35 -21.85 16.79
C LEU A 83 -1.81 -21.81 16.92
N GLY A 84 -1.24 -20.87 17.68
CA GLY A 84 0.20 -20.79 17.92
C GLY A 84 1.03 -20.38 16.70
N VAL A 85 0.42 -19.70 15.72
CA VAL A 85 1.12 -19.18 14.54
C VAL A 85 1.95 -17.96 14.94
N GLU A 86 3.25 -18.00 14.66
CA GLU A 86 4.15 -16.87 14.88
C GLU A 86 3.85 -15.75 13.87
N ILE A 87 3.55 -14.55 14.38
CA ILE A 87 3.26 -13.35 13.61
C ILE A 87 4.42 -12.37 13.76
N ILE A 88 4.93 -11.88 12.64
CA ILE A 88 6.10 -10.98 12.59
C ILE A 88 5.78 -9.71 11.78
N PRO A 89 6.47 -8.59 12.04
CA PRO A 89 6.39 -7.42 11.19
C PRO A 89 6.88 -7.72 9.77
N ASP A 90 6.24 -7.13 8.76
CA ASP A 90 6.60 -7.32 7.34
C ASP A 90 7.64 -6.30 6.82
N GLY A 91 8.07 -5.37 7.70
CA GLY A 91 9.00 -4.28 7.37
C GLY A 91 8.37 -3.13 6.58
N LYS A 92 7.07 -3.18 6.30
CA LYS A 92 6.30 -2.19 5.52
C LYS A 92 5.08 -1.68 6.29
N GLY A 93 5.05 -1.83 7.61
CA GLY A 93 3.94 -1.36 8.45
C GLY A 93 2.76 -2.33 8.57
N SER A 94 2.91 -3.57 8.13
CA SER A 94 1.92 -4.64 8.28
C SER A 94 2.52 -5.84 9.04
N PHE A 95 1.69 -6.86 9.28
CA PHE A 95 2.10 -8.11 9.93
C PHE A 95 1.82 -9.30 9.03
N ILE A 96 2.72 -10.29 9.06
CA ILE A 96 2.62 -11.54 8.32
C ILE A 96 2.92 -12.72 9.24
N SER A 97 2.44 -13.90 8.87
CA SER A 97 2.87 -15.14 9.50
C SER A 97 4.31 -15.45 9.08
N LYS A 98 5.16 -15.80 10.05
CA LYS A 98 6.54 -16.19 9.79
C LYS A 98 6.61 -17.40 8.86
N ARG A 99 7.29 -17.26 7.73
CA ARG A 99 7.47 -18.33 6.77
C ARG A 99 8.46 -19.38 7.28
N ASN A 100 8.09 -20.65 7.16
CA ASN A 100 8.98 -21.78 7.46
C ASN A 100 9.19 -22.56 6.17
N GLU A 101 10.26 -22.25 5.44
CA GLU A 101 10.51 -22.88 4.15
C GLU A 101 10.95 -24.35 4.31
N PRO A 102 10.67 -25.23 3.32
CA PRO A 102 9.97 -24.94 2.06
C PRO A 102 8.45 -25.09 2.15
N LEU A 103 7.92 -25.86 3.10
CA LEU A 103 6.50 -26.26 3.13
C LEU A 103 5.56 -25.28 3.84
N CYS A 104 6.09 -24.24 4.47
CA CYS A 104 5.35 -23.25 5.25
C CYS A 104 4.58 -23.82 6.47
N GLU A 105 4.99 -25.00 6.97
CA GLU A 105 4.43 -25.63 8.17
C GLU A 105 4.76 -24.83 9.43
N LYS A 106 3.82 -24.71 10.37
CA LYS A 106 4.01 -23.99 11.63
C LYS A 106 4.49 -24.91 12.75
N LYS A 107 4.85 -24.28 13.87
CA LYS A 107 5.24 -24.99 15.08
C LYS A 107 4.15 -25.96 15.56
N VAL A 108 2.88 -25.63 15.31
CA VAL A 108 1.76 -26.55 15.52
C VAL A 108 1.64 -27.45 14.30
N LYS A 109 1.91 -28.75 14.50
CA LYS A 109 1.88 -29.77 13.45
C LYS A 109 0.53 -29.78 12.74
N GLY A 110 0.56 -29.85 11.41
CA GLY A 110 -0.64 -29.83 10.58
C GLY A 110 -1.22 -28.43 10.32
N VAL A 111 -0.64 -27.37 10.90
CA VAL A 111 -1.01 -25.98 10.60
C VAL A 111 -0.05 -25.43 9.56
N PHE A 112 -0.60 -24.94 8.45
CA PHE A 112 0.13 -24.32 7.35
C PHE A 112 -0.41 -22.92 7.09
N THR A 113 0.43 -22.03 6.60
CA THR A 113 -0.02 -20.74 6.07
C THR A 113 0.64 -20.50 4.72
N ALA A 114 -0.10 -19.98 3.76
CA ALA A 114 0.40 -19.71 2.42
C ALA A 114 -0.16 -18.38 1.89
N GLY A 115 0.25 -18.00 0.67
CA GLY A 115 -0.24 -16.80 0.01
C GLY A 115 0.16 -15.50 0.69
N ASP A 116 -0.73 -14.52 0.61
CA ASP A 116 -0.52 -13.16 1.12
C ASP A 116 -0.25 -13.11 2.63
N ALA A 117 -0.59 -14.17 3.36
CA ALA A 117 -0.37 -14.28 4.79
C ALA A 117 1.10 -14.49 5.18
N VAL A 118 1.97 -14.95 4.27
CA VAL A 118 3.39 -15.28 4.58
C VAL A 118 4.42 -14.40 3.90
N GLY A 119 4.00 -13.59 2.92
CA GLY A 119 4.91 -12.86 2.04
C GLY A 119 4.73 -11.34 2.07
N THR A 120 5.84 -10.63 1.88
CA THR A 120 5.83 -9.17 1.64
C THR A 120 5.46 -8.82 0.19
N MET A 121 5.53 -9.80 -0.72
CA MET A 121 5.05 -9.72 -2.10
C MET A 121 3.72 -10.46 -2.19
N LYS A 122 2.64 -9.69 -2.29
CA LYS A 122 1.25 -10.18 -2.28
C LYS A 122 0.72 -10.30 -3.71
N HIS A 123 1.17 -11.32 -4.44
CA HIS A 123 0.86 -11.54 -5.85
C HIS A 123 0.43 -12.99 -6.07
N PHE A 124 -0.44 -13.22 -7.07
CA PHE A 124 -0.97 -14.55 -7.41
C PHE A 124 0.14 -15.60 -7.63
N THR A 125 1.18 -15.27 -8.38
CA THR A 125 2.29 -16.20 -8.67
C THR A 125 3.07 -16.59 -7.42
N VAL A 126 3.18 -15.70 -6.43
CA VAL A 126 3.82 -15.97 -5.13
C VAL A 126 2.91 -16.81 -4.24
N ALA A 127 1.59 -16.67 -4.39
CA ALA A 127 0.64 -17.50 -3.65
C ALA A 127 0.59 -18.94 -4.17
N MET A 128 0.91 -19.15 -5.45
CA MET A 128 0.91 -20.44 -6.12
C MET A 128 2.29 -21.14 -6.14
N SER A 129 3.33 -20.49 -5.61
CA SER A 129 4.70 -21.03 -5.50
C SER A 129 4.92 -21.74 -4.17
#